data_AF-A0A2Z2K684-F1
#
_entry.id   AF-A0A2Z2K684-F1
#
_cell.length_a   1.000
_cell.length_b   1.000
_cell.length_c   1.000
_cell.angle_alpha   90.00
_cell.angle_beta   90.00
_cell.angle_gamma   90.00
#
_symmetry.space_group_name_H-M   'P 1'
#
loop_
_entity.id
_entity.type
_entity.pdbx_description
1 polymer ?
#
loop_
_entity_poly.entity_id
_entity_poly.type
_entity_poly.pdbx_seq_one_letter_code
_entity_poly.pdbx_strand_id
1 'polypeptide(L)'
;MGNFENLLNIEVRLTGKREEIELIKHRRRVLFNDVDANEKEIISLHYEIEFKKLELLHVKREQITLLRNSTDVHDRTIYLQQLSRLQLLNEKCITIQVKQLFEEGYGLELKQRGLITGYEEAEPTEQTKVI
;
A
#
# COMPACT_ATOMS: atom_id res chain seq x y z
N MET A 1 -24.62 -8.89 4.71
CA MET A 1 -23.79 -7.88 5.38
C MET A 1 -24.12 -6.53 4.79
N GLY A 2 -24.51 -5.57 5.63
CA GLY A 2 -24.81 -4.21 5.18
C GLY A 2 -23.54 -3.40 4.87
N ASN A 3 -23.64 -2.33 4.08
CA ASN A 3 -22.50 -1.43 3.78
C ASN A 3 -21.82 -0.90 5.05
N PHE A 4 -22.59 -0.64 6.12
CA PHE A 4 -22.06 -0.18 7.41
C PHE A 4 -21.16 -1.23 8.09
N GLU A 5 -21.59 -2.50 8.14
CA GLU A 5 -20.80 -3.59 8.73
C GLU A 5 -19.48 -3.80 7.96
N ASN A 6 -19.53 -3.67 6.63
CA ASN A 6 -18.33 -3.75 5.79
C ASN A 6 -17.37 -2.58 6.06
N LEU A 7 -17.88 -1.35 6.21
CA LEU A 7 -17.03 -0.20 6.60
C LEU A 7 -16.40 -0.39 7.97
N LEU A 8 -17.16 -0.92 8.94
CA LEU A 8 -16.64 -1.20 10.28
C LEU A 8 -15.54 -2.28 10.24
N ASN A 9 -15.74 -3.35 9.47
CA ASN A 9 -14.72 -4.38 9.28
C ASN A 9 -13.44 -3.81 8.64
N ILE A 10 -13.59 -2.96 7.62
CA ILE A 10 -12.48 -2.26 6.98
C ILE A 10 -11.75 -1.37 7.99
N GLU A 11 -12.46 -0.64 8.86
CA GLU A 11 -11.85 0.23 9.87
C GLU A 11 -11.02 -0.57 10.90
N VAL A 12 -11.53 -1.72 11.35
CA VAL A 12 -10.78 -2.63 12.22
C VAL A 12 -9.50 -3.10 11.52
N ARG A 13 -9.58 -3.49 10.24
CA ARG A 13 -8.40 -3.89 9.45
C ARG A 13 -7.40 -2.74 9.29
N LEU A 14 -7.87 -1.52 9.03
CA LEU A 14 -7.01 -0.34 8.93
C LEU A 14 -6.28 -0.05 10.24
N THR A 15 -6.99 -0.14 11.37
CA THR A 15 -6.42 0.05 12.71
C THR A 15 -5.36 -1.00 13.01
N GLY A 16 -5.70 -2.28 12.84
CA GLY A 16 -4.75 -3.38 13.07
C GLY A 16 -3.49 -3.26 12.20
N LYS A 17 -3.63 -2.88 10.93
CA LYS A 17 -2.46 -2.64 10.05
C LYS A 17 -1.57 -1.50 10.52
N ARG A 18 -2.15 -0.42 11.05
CA ARG A 18 -1.37 0.70 11.62
C ARG A 18 -0.61 0.25 12.87
N GLU A 19 -1.24 -0.54 13.73
CA GLU A 19 -0.62 -1.09 14.92
C GLU A 19 0.54 -2.04 14.57
N GLU A 20 0.35 -2.93 13.59
CA GLU A 20 1.40 -3.80 13.05
C GLU A 20 2.62 -2.96 12.60
N ILE A 21 2.39 -1.90 11.82
CA ILE A 21 3.46 -1.00 11.34
C ILE A 21 4.20 -0.33 12.50
N GLU A 22 3.48 0.19 13.49
CA GLU A 22 4.10 0.87 14.63
C GLU A 22 4.90 -0.08 15.52
N LEU A 23 4.43 -1.33 15.69
CA LEU A 23 5.18 -2.37 16.39
C LEU A 23 6.50 -2.69 15.67
N ILE A 24 6.47 -2.87 14.34
CA ILE A 24 7.67 -3.15 13.56
C ILE A 24 8.63 -1.96 13.59
N LYS A 25 8.13 -0.72 13.48
CA LYS A 25 8.95 0.48 13.65
C LYS A 25 9.60 0.55 15.02
N HIS A 26 8.87 0.20 16.09
CA HIS A 26 9.44 0.16 17.43
C HIS A 26 10.56 -0.87 17.54
N ARG A 27 10.31 -2.11 17.08
CA ARG A 27 11.35 -3.16 17.03
C ARG A 27 12.59 -2.70 16.26
N ARG A 28 12.39 -2.15 15.06
CA ARG A 28 13.48 -1.65 14.21
C ARG A 28 14.28 -0.54 14.89
N ARG A 29 13.62 0.37 15.62
CA ARG A 29 14.29 1.45 16.36
C ARG A 29 15.27 0.93 17.42
N VAL A 30 14.91 -0.13 18.14
CA VAL A 30 15.77 -0.71 19.20
C VAL A 30 17.07 -1.27 18.63
N LEU A 31 17.06 -1.79 17.40
CA LEU A 31 18.22 -2.39 16.75
C LEU A 31 19.30 -1.37 16.36
N PHE A 32 18.97 -0.09 16.25
CA PHE A 32 19.95 0.96 15.95
C PHE A 32 20.93 1.24 17.10
N ASN A 33 20.76 0.59 18.26
CA ASN A 33 21.73 0.66 19.36
C ASN A 33 23.06 -0.05 19.02
N ASP A 34 23.04 -1.00 18.09
CA ASP A 34 24.23 -1.68 17.55
C ASP A 34 23.99 -2.01 16.07
N VAL A 35 24.31 -1.06 15.19
CA VAL A 35 23.98 -1.16 13.76
C VAL A 35 24.78 -2.27 13.08
N ASP A 36 26.06 -2.41 13.41
CA ASP A 36 26.95 -3.38 12.76
C ASP A 36 26.49 -4.81 13.04
N ALA A 37 26.06 -5.10 14.28
CA ALA A 37 25.53 -6.41 14.64
C ALA A 37 24.15 -6.69 14.03
N ASN A 38 23.33 -5.65 13.77
CA ASN A 38 21.92 -5.78 13.44
C ASN A 38 21.54 -5.34 12.01
N GLU A 39 22.49 -4.97 11.16
CA GLU A 39 22.26 -4.38 9.83
C GLU A 39 21.22 -5.16 9.01
N LYS A 40 21.39 -6.48 8.91
CA LYS A 40 20.48 -7.35 8.15
C LYS A 40 19.04 -7.30 8.68
N GLU A 41 18.86 -7.29 9.99
CA GLU A 41 17.53 -7.23 10.60
C GLU A 41 16.92 -5.84 10.44
N ILE A 42 17.72 -4.77 10.54
CA ILE A 42 17.26 -3.39 10.30
C ILE A 42 16.73 -3.23 8.87
N ILE A 43 17.43 -3.81 7.89
CA ILE A 43 17.03 -3.80 6.48
C ILE A 43 15.78 -4.67 6.29
N SER A 44 15.74 -5.88 6.86
CA SER A 44 14.57 -6.76 6.77
C SER A 44 13.31 -6.09 7.34
N LEU A 45 13.40 -5.49 8.52
CA LEU A 45 12.26 -4.78 9.13
C LEU A 45 11.90 -3.50 8.37
N HIS A 46 12.84 -2.87 7.66
CA HIS A 46 12.51 -1.76 6.76
C HIS A 46 11.57 -2.21 5.65
N TYR A 47 11.92 -3.28 4.94
CA TYR A 47 11.09 -3.80 3.85
C TYR A 47 9.77 -4.37 4.36
N GLU A 48 9.75 -5.00 5.54
CA GLU A 48 8.49 -5.42 6.16
C GLU A 48 7.56 -4.23 6.41
N ILE A 49 8.08 -3.09 6.86
CA ILE A 49 7.28 -1.85 7.01
C ILE A 49 6.72 -1.40 5.65
N GLU A 50 7.53 -1.45 4.59
CA GLU A 50 7.08 -1.05 3.25
C GLU A 50 5.97 -1.98 2.71
N PHE A 51 6.08 -3.30 2.91
CA PHE A 51 4.98 -4.22 2.60
C PHE A 51 3.72 -3.93 3.39
N LYS A 52 3.84 -3.69 4.70
CA LYS A 52 2.67 -3.39 5.55
C LYS A 52 1.99 -2.09 5.17
N LYS A 53 2.75 -1.07 4.77
CA LYS A 53 2.21 0.17 4.19
C LYS A 53 1.46 -0.10 2.89
N LEU A 54 2.00 -0.95 2.01
CA LEU A 54 1.34 -1.33 0.77
C LEU A 54 0.03 -2.09 1.05
N GLU A 55 0.05 -3.09 1.94
CA GLU A 55 -1.16 -3.78 2.43
C GLU A 55 -2.21 -2.78 2.93
N LEU A 56 -1.82 -1.79 3.75
CA LEU A 56 -2.70 -0.73 4.24
C LEU A 56 -3.31 0.09 3.09
N LEU A 57 -2.55 0.40 2.04
CA LEU A 57 -3.06 1.11 0.86
C LEU A 57 -4.11 0.29 0.10
N HIS A 58 -3.95 -1.02 -0.01
CA HIS A 58 -4.96 -1.90 -0.61
C HIS A 58 -6.25 -1.92 0.22
N VAL A 59 -6.17 -1.95 1.56
CA VAL A 59 -7.37 -1.84 2.41
C VAL A 59 -8.07 -0.49 2.21
N LYS A 60 -7.31 0.61 2.04
CA LYS A 60 -7.89 1.92 1.70
C LYS A 60 -8.57 1.94 0.32
N ARG A 61 -8.02 1.23 -0.67
CA ARG A 61 -8.68 1.05 -1.98
C ARG A 61 -10.04 0.38 -1.81
N GLU A 62 -10.12 -0.68 -1.01
CA GLU A 62 -11.38 -1.35 -0.69
C GLU A 62 -12.37 -0.40 0.00
N GLN A 63 -11.91 0.41 0.97
CA GLN A 63 -12.72 1.42 1.64
C GLN A 63 -13.32 2.42 0.64
N ILE A 64 -12.50 2.95 -0.26
CA ILE A 64 -12.93 3.94 -1.26
C ILE A 64 -13.97 3.32 -2.19
N THR A 65 -13.75 2.08 -2.66
CA THR A 65 -14.71 1.36 -3.51
C THR A 65 -16.05 1.20 -2.81
N LEU A 66 -16.04 0.84 -1.52
CA LEU A 66 -17.27 0.65 -0.77
C LEU A 66 -18.00 1.97 -0.50
N LEU A 67 -17.25 3.04 -0.18
CA LEU A 67 -17.78 4.38 0.01
C LEU A 67 -18.42 4.95 -1.27
N ARG A 68 -17.87 4.65 -2.46
CA ARG A 68 -18.49 5.06 -3.75
C ARG A 68 -19.89 4.47 -3.96
N ASN A 69 -20.17 3.32 -3.34
CA ASN A 69 -21.48 2.66 -3.41
C ASN A 69 -22.47 3.15 -2.34
N SER A 70 -22.05 4.08 -1.46
CA SER A 70 -22.95 4.68 -0.46
C SER A 70 -23.98 5.58 -1.14
N THR A 71 -25.23 5.46 -0.69
CA THR A 71 -26.36 6.30 -1.14
C THR A 71 -26.74 7.37 -0.12
N ASP A 72 -26.19 7.30 1.09
CA ASP A 72 -26.52 8.19 2.20
C ASP A 72 -25.52 9.36 2.28
N VAL A 73 -25.62 10.27 1.32
CA VAL A 73 -24.77 11.46 1.23
C VAL A 73 -25.57 12.68 0.79
N HIS A 74 -25.34 13.82 1.44
CA HIS A 74 -26.11 15.04 1.21
C HIS A 74 -25.84 15.66 -0.17
N ASP A 75 -24.56 15.82 -0.54
CA ASP A 75 -24.14 16.24 -1.89
C ASP A 75 -23.34 15.14 -2.57
N ARG A 76 -24.04 14.34 -3.37
CA ARG A 76 -23.45 13.18 -4.06
C ARG A 76 -22.36 13.60 -5.07
N THR A 77 -22.49 14.75 -5.70
CA THR A 77 -21.55 15.20 -6.74
C THR A 77 -20.21 15.56 -6.11
N ILE A 78 -20.22 16.39 -5.07
CA ILE A 78 -19.00 16.77 -4.35
C ILE A 78 -18.36 15.55 -3.70
N TYR A 79 -19.17 14.68 -3.10
CA TYR A 79 -18.70 13.44 -2.47
C TYR A 79 -17.95 12.54 -3.45
N LEU A 80 -18.52 12.27 -4.64
CA LEU A 80 -17.88 11.43 -5.65
C LEU A 80 -16.61 12.07 -6.24
N GLN A 81 -16.56 13.41 -6.36
CA GLN A 81 -15.34 14.10 -6.77
C GLN A 81 -14.22 13.94 -5.73
N GLN A 82 -14.53 14.07 -4.45
CA GLN A 82 -13.58 13.86 -3.36
C GLN A 82 -13.07 12.41 -3.32
N LEU A 83 -13.97 11.43 -3.43
CA LEU A 83 -13.58 10.01 -3.52
C LEU A 83 -12.71 9.72 -4.75
N SER A 84 -13.01 10.33 -5.90
CA SER A 84 -12.20 10.14 -7.11
C SER A 84 -10.78 10.69 -6.93
N ARG A 85 -10.62 11.83 -6.24
CA ARG A 85 -9.30 12.38 -5.88
C ARG A 85 -8.54 11.47 -4.93
N LEU A 86 -9.22 10.95 -3.90
CA LEU A 86 -8.62 10.00 -2.95
C LEU A 86 -8.21 8.70 -3.62
N GLN A 87 -9.03 8.18 -4.54
CA GLN A 87 -8.71 6.99 -5.32
C GLN A 87 -7.45 7.24 -6.14
N LEU A 88 -7.39 8.34 -6.91
CA LEU A 88 -6.21 8.67 -7.71
C LEU A 88 -4.94 8.76 -6.86
N LEU A 89 -5.00 9.38 -5.68
CA LEU A 89 -3.86 9.46 -4.76
C LEU A 89 -3.45 8.06 -4.28
N ASN A 90 -4.41 7.25 -3.85
CA ASN A 90 -4.18 5.90 -3.35
C ASN A 90 -3.54 5.01 -4.43
N GLU A 91 -4.07 5.04 -5.66
CA GLU A 91 -3.48 4.32 -6.80
C GLU A 91 -2.06 4.75 -7.10
N LYS A 92 -1.78 6.07 -7.12
CA LYS A 92 -0.42 6.58 -7.30
C LYS A 92 0.54 6.08 -6.24
N CYS A 93 0.13 6.11 -4.97
CA CYS A 93 0.95 5.59 -3.87
C CYS A 93 1.23 4.09 -4.03
N ILE A 94 0.21 3.30 -4.40
CA ILE A 94 0.38 1.86 -4.66
C ILE A 94 1.37 1.63 -5.80
N THR A 95 1.21 2.32 -6.93
CA THR A 95 2.11 2.17 -8.08
C THR A 95 3.55 2.52 -7.72
N ILE A 96 3.78 3.64 -7.02
CA ILE A 96 5.12 4.07 -6.61
C ILE A 96 5.76 3.02 -5.70
N GLN A 97 5.01 2.53 -4.70
CA GLN A 97 5.54 1.60 -3.72
C GLN A 97 5.79 0.20 -4.30
N VAL A 98 4.90 -0.28 -5.18
CA VAL A 98 5.11 -1.52 -5.94
C VAL A 98 6.35 -1.42 -6.81
N LYS A 99 6.49 -0.31 -7.56
CA LYS A 99 7.66 -0.08 -8.41
C LYS A 99 8.95 -0.11 -7.60
N GLN A 100 9.00 0.62 -6.49
CA GLN A 100 10.18 0.66 -5.61
C GLN A 100 10.52 -0.73 -5.07
N LEU A 101 9.53 -1.47 -4.52
CA LEU A 101 9.77 -2.83 -4.00
C LEU A 101 10.25 -3.78 -5.11
N PHE A 102 9.74 -3.63 -6.33
CA PHE A 102 10.18 -4.42 -7.46
C PHE A 102 11.64 -4.11 -7.85
N GLU A 103 12.01 -2.83 -7.96
CA GLU A 103 13.37 -2.37 -8.25
C GLU A 103 14.39 -2.84 -7.19
N GLU A 104 13.95 -2.98 -5.95
CA GLU A 104 14.75 -3.52 -4.82
C GLU A 104 14.78 -5.07 -4.79
N GLY A 105 14.23 -5.75 -5.80
CA GLY A 105 14.30 -7.21 -5.97
C GLY A 105 13.18 -8.00 -5.28
N TYR A 106 12.13 -7.35 -4.79
CA TYR A 106 11.06 -8.00 -4.01
C TYR A 106 9.83 -8.44 -4.84
N GLY A 107 9.97 -8.58 -6.15
CA GLY A 107 8.86 -8.97 -7.04
C GLY A 107 8.17 -10.30 -6.66
N LEU A 108 8.93 -11.30 -6.22
CA LEU A 108 8.37 -12.59 -5.79
C LEU A 108 7.53 -12.44 -4.51
N GLU A 109 8.03 -11.69 -3.54
CA GLU A 109 7.34 -11.45 -2.26
C GLU A 109 6.04 -10.66 -2.48
N LEU A 110 6.07 -9.64 -3.36
CA LEU A 110 4.86 -8.91 -3.78
C LEU A 110 3.78 -9.84 -4.33
N LYS A 111 4.17 -10.83 -5.14
CA LYS A 111 3.26 -11.83 -5.71
C LYS A 111 2.74 -12.79 -4.63
N GLN A 112 3.61 -13.28 -3.75
CA GLN A 112 3.23 -14.19 -2.66
C GLN A 112 2.23 -13.56 -1.70
N ARG A 113 2.38 -12.25 -1.41
CA ARG A 113 1.44 -11.48 -0.59
C ARG A 113 0.16 -11.06 -1.33
N GLY A 114 0.03 -11.38 -2.61
CA GLY A 114 -1.13 -11.01 -3.43
C GLY A 114 -1.24 -9.49 -3.69
N LEU A 115 -0.14 -8.75 -3.56
CA LEU A 115 -0.09 -7.29 -3.78
C LEU A 115 0.04 -6.94 -5.26
N ILE A 116 0.46 -7.91 -6.08
CA ILE A 116 0.43 -7.86 -7.55
C ILE A 116 -0.08 -9.19 -8.12
N THR A 117 -0.73 -9.16 -9.27
CA THR A 117 -1.16 -10.37 -10.01
C THR A 117 -0.15 -10.81 -11.07
N GLY A 118 0.77 -9.92 -11.45
CA GLY A 118 1.83 -10.09 -12.43
C GLY A 118 2.37 -8.71 -12.82
N TYR A 119 3.68 -8.57 -12.93
CA TYR A 119 4.32 -7.37 -13.46
C TYR A 119 5.12 -7.83 -14.68
N GLU A 120 4.68 -7.41 -15.86
CA GLU A 120 5.55 -7.39 -17.03
C GLU A 120 6.46 -6.17 -16.83
N GLU A 121 7.77 -6.40 -16.73
CA GLU A 121 8.73 -5.32 -16.93
C GLU A 121 8.35 -4.64 -18.24
N ALA A 122 7.95 -3.38 -18.19
CA ALA A 122 8.00 -2.57 -19.39
C ALA A 122 9.48 -2.54 -19.77
N GLU A 123 9.86 -3.33 -20.77
CA GLU A 123 11.19 -3.28 -21.34
C GLU A 123 11.52 -1.80 -21.63
N PRO A 124 12.75 -1.35 -21.35
CA PRO A 124 13.15 -0.02 -21.76
C PRO A 124 12.93 0.05 -23.27
N THR A 125 12.05 0.94 -23.72
CA THR A 125 11.83 1.18 -25.14
C THR A 125 13.12 1.73 -25.74
N GLU A 126 13.97 0.82 -26.21
CA GLU A 126 14.91 1.10 -27.28
C GLU A 126 14.09 1.51 -28.50
N GLN A 127 13.86 2.81 -28.66
CA GLN A 127 13.91 3.54 -29.93
C GLN A 127 13.33 4.95 -29.75
N THR A 128 14.22 5.93 -29.69
CA THR A 128 14.07 7.06 -30.60
C THR A 128 15.45 7.33 -31.20
N LYS A 129 15.73 6.60 -32.28
CA LYS A 129 16.73 7.00 -33.26
C LYS A 129 16.34 8.37 -33.83
N VAL A 130 17.33 9.25 -33.84
CA VAL A 130 17.58 10.30 -34.84
C VAL A 130 16.75 10.14 -36.12
N ILE A 131 15.91 11.13 -36.45
CA ILE A 131 15.99 11.96 -37.67
C ILE A 131 15.56 13.38 -37.30
#